data_AF-A0A373JBM3-F1
#
_entry.id   AF-A0A373JBM3-F1
#
_cell.length_a   1.000
_cell.length_b   1.000
_cell.length_c   1.000
_cell.angle_alpha   90.00
_cell.angle_beta   90.00
_cell.angle_gamma   90.00
#
_symmetry.space_group_name_H-M   'P 1'
#
loop_
_entity.id
_entity.type
_entity.pdbx_description
1 polymer ?
#
loop_
_entity_poly.entity_id
_entity_poly.type
_entity_poly.pdbx_seq_one_letter_code
_entity_poly.pdbx_strand_id
1 'polypeptide(L)'
;MIECPSCREKIRISDEICPFCDFDVKGYYEDKLGNLHNDFVLKKIYAYIEPPSPPSKRISLNAKIFAFITLMVISFMIVIGAMTDIVFIQEYWFLIALITIVPFLMFVSSYKSDVSKYNDTLDEYNFYQYNAELYKIIKADENHKNNMQLRKPSKPIVTCPYCKSTDVKRITTAGRVTGVIMLGLASSNIGKQWYCNNCKSKF
;
A
#
# COMPACT_ATOMS: atom_id res chain seq x y z
N MET A 1 4.71 -10.17 -4.06
CA MET A 1 3.47 -10.08 -4.87
C MET A 1 3.70 -9.16 -6.05
N ILE A 2 3.06 -9.42 -7.19
CA ILE A 2 3.12 -8.61 -8.42
C ILE A 2 1.72 -8.40 -9.00
N GLU A 3 1.55 -7.39 -9.86
CA GLU A 3 0.28 -7.14 -10.56
C GLU A 3 0.24 -7.88 -11.89
N CYS A 4 -0.86 -8.60 -12.15
CA CYS A 4 -1.06 -9.30 -13.42
C CYS A 4 -1.12 -8.29 -14.59
N PRO A 5 -0.36 -8.50 -15.69
CA PRO A 5 -0.39 -7.62 -16.86
C PRO A 5 -1.75 -7.54 -17.56
N SER A 6 -2.56 -8.61 -17.47
CA SER A 6 -3.85 -8.72 -18.13
C SER A 6 -4.99 -8.14 -17.28
N CYS A 7 -5.22 -8.69 -16.08
CA CYS A 7 -6.35 -8.29 -15.24
C CYS A 7 -6.04 -7.26 -14.14
N ARG A 8 -4.76 -6.94 -13.90
CA ARG A 8 -4.27 -6.06 -12.81
C ARG A 8 -4.56 -6.52 -11.37
N GLU A 9 -4.97 -7.77 -11.20
CA GLU A 9 -5.12 -8.36 -9.87
C GLU A 9 -3.74 -8.69 -9.25
N LYS A 10 -3.63 -8.61 -7.92
CA LYS A 10 -2.39 -8.95 -7.21
C LYS A 10 -2.24 -10.46 -7.10
N ILE A 11 -1.12 -10.97 -7.61
CA ILE A 11 -0.78 -12.40 -7.64
C ILE A 11 0.56 -12.65 -6.95
N ARG A 12 0.87 -13.91 -6.65
CA ARG A 12 2.21 -14.27 -6.19
C ARG A 12 3.19 -14.17 -7.34
N ILE A 13 4.45 -13.93 -7.01
CA ILE A 13 5.49 -13.84 -8.04
C ILE A 13 5.84 -15.22 -8.60
N SER A 14 5.59 -16.27 -7.82
CA SER A 14 5.77 -17.68 -8.19
C SER A 14 4.64 -18.28 -9.03
N ASP A 15 3.51 -17.59 -9.18
CA ASP A 15 2.37 -18.11 -9.96
C ASP A 15 2.72 -18.06 -11.47
N GLU A 16 2.81 -19.22 -12.13
CA GLU A 16 3.09 -19.30 -13.58
C GLU A 16 1.90 -18.80 -14.42
N ILE A 17 0.68 -19.09 -13.98
CA ILE A 17 -0.58 -18.70 -14.60
C ILE A 17 -1.37 -17.88 -13.59
N CYS A 18 -2.00 -16.79 -14.04
CA CYS A 18 -2.81 -15.93 -13.19
C CYS A 18 -4.07 -16.68 -12.71
N PRO A 19 -4.31 -16.82 -11.39
CA PRO A 19 -5.47 -17.54 -10.85
C PRO A 19 -6.82 -16.84 -11.10
N PHE A 20 -6.80 -15.58 -11.54
CA PHE A 20 -8.01 -14.78 -11.74
C PHE A 20 -8.46 -14.70 -13.20
N CYS A 21 -7.53 -14.76 -14.16
CA CYS A 21 -7.84 -14.59 -15.59
C CYS A 21 -7.17 -15.60 -16.51
N ASP A 22 -6.52 -16.63 -15.96
CA ASP A 22 -5.87 -17.72 -16.71
C ASP A 22 -4.76 -17.24 -17.69
N PHE A 23 -4.24 -16.04 -17.46
CA PHE A 23 -3.17 -15.47 -18.27
C PHE A 23 -1.83 -16.14 -17.94
N ASP A 24 -1.08 -16.55 -18.98
CA ASP A 24 0.28 -17.08 -18.85
C ASP A 24 1.28 -15.96 -18.46
N VAL A 25 1.52 -15.86 -17.16
CA VAL A 25 2.39 -14.83 -16.57
C VAL A 25 3.84 -15.14 -16.88
N LYS A 26 4.23 -16.41 -16.74
CA LYS A 26 5.60 -16.87 -16.97
C LYS A 26 6.02 -16.63 -18.42
N GLY A 27 5.22 -17.10 -19.39
CA GLY A 27 5.52 -16.93 -20.81
C GLY A 27 5.62 -15.45 -21.22
N TYR A 28 4.77 -14.58 -20.65
CA TYR A 28 4.85 -13.13 -20.88
C TYR A 28 6.19 -12.53 -20.44
N TYR A 29 6.71 -12.92 -19.27
CA TYR A 29 7.99 -12.41 -18.78
C TYR A 29 9.21 -13.07 -19.45
N GLU A 30 9.08 -14.32 -19.89
CA GLU A 30 10.10 -15.00 -20.69
C GLU A 30 10.27 -14.33 -22.07
N ASP A 31 9.17 -14.02 -22.77
CA ASP A 31 9.23 -13.25 -24.02
C ASP A 31 9.85 -11.86 -23.80
N LYS A 32 9.47 -11.21 -22.70
CA LYS A 32 10.04 -9.90 -22.33
C LYS A 32 11.54 -9.96 -22.03
N LEU A 33 11.98 -11.05 -21.40
CA LEU A 33 13.41 -11.31 -21.15
C LEU A 33 14.16 -11.53 -22.46
N GLY A 34 13.59 -12.30 -23.41
CA GLY A 34 14.16 -12.49 -24.74
C GLY A 34 14.31 -11.18 -25.52
N ASN A 35 13.34 -10.28 -25.37
CA ASN A 35 13.33 -8.97 -26.02
C ASN A 35 14.10 -7.86 -25.24
N LEU A 36 14.75 -8.19 -24.12
CA LEU A 36 15.40 -7.22 -23.24
C LEU A 36 16.49 -6.40 -23.95
N HIS A 37 17.17 -6.97 -24.95
CA HIS A 37 18.22 -6.25 -25.68
C HIS A 37 17.67 -5.07 -26.50
N ASN A 38 16.39 -5.14 -26.92
CA ASN A 38 15.73 -4.14 -27.75
C ASN A 38 15.23 -2.94 -26.92
N ASP A 39 14.98 -3.13 -25.62
CA ASP A 39 14.50 -2.10 -24.72
C ASP A 39 15.63 -1.54 -23.85
N PHE A 40 16.23 -0.43 -24.28
CA PHE A 40 17.33 0.22 -23.57
C PHE A 40 16.94 0.67 -22.16
N VAL A 41 15.70 1.13 -21.98
CA VAL A 41 15.22 1.61 -20.68
C VAL A 41 15.07 0.44 -19.73
N LEU A 42 14.40 -0.62 -20.16
CA LEU A 42 14.20 -1.82 -19.37
C LEU A 42 15.52 -2.53 -19.07
N LYS A 43 16.46 -2.58 -20.02
CA LYS A 43 17.81 -3.11 -19.82
C LYS A 43 18.58 -2.37 -18.75
N LYS A 44 18.52 -1.03 -18.74
CA LYS A 44 19.12 -0.21 -17.70
C LYS A 44 18.51 -0.52 -16.34
N ILE A 45 17.19 -0.72 -16.29
CA ILE A 45 16.47 -1.06 -15.07
C ILE A 45 16.88 -2.43 -14.54
N TYR A 46 16.87 -3.43 -15.40
CA TYR A 46 17.25 -4.80 -15.10
C TYR A 46 18.65 -4.90 -14.45
N ALA A 47 19.61 -4.13 -14.96
CA ALA A 47 21.00 -4.18 -14.52
C ALA A 47 21.22 -3.70 -13.07
N TYR A 48 20.35 -2.85 -12.52
CA TYR A 48 20.49 -2.33 -11.16
C TYR A 48 19.66 -3.07 -10.11
N ILE A 49 18.91 -4.11 -10.50
CA ILE A 49 18.03 -4.79 -9.56
C ILE A 49 18.85 -5.61 -8.57
N GLU A 50 18.75 -5.20 -7.32
CA GLU A 50 19.38 -5.87 -6.19
C GLU A 50 18.62 -7.16 -5.83
N PRO A 51 19.34 -8.20 -5.39
CA PRO A 51 18.73 -9.43 -4.93
C PRO A 51 17.93 -9.20 -3.63
N PRO A 52 16.83 -9.92 -3.41
CA PRO A 52 16.08 -9.82 -2.16
C PRO A 52 16.92 -10.33 -0.99
N SER A 53 16.83 -9.65 0.15
CA SER A 53 17.48 -10.10 1.38
C SER A 53 16.82 -11.37 1.92
N PRO A 54 17.57 -12.28 2.57
CA PRO A 54 17.00 -13.51 3.10
C PRO A 54 15.94 -13.22 4.17
N PRO A 55 14.80 -13.94 4.15
CA PRO A 55 13.71 -13.70 5.08
C PRO A 55 14.15 -14.06 6.50
N SER A 56 14.05 -13.11 7.43
CA SER A 56 14.31 -13.36 8.85
C SER A 56 13.00 -13.51 9.61
N LYS A 57 12.91 -14.57 10.43
CA LYS A 57 11.75 -14.80 11.31
C LYS A 57 11.82 -13.83 12.48
N ARG A 58 11.41 -12.59 12.25
CA ARG A 58 11.35 -11.56 13.29
C ARG A 58 10.06 -11.71 14.05
N ILE A 59 10.11 -12.30 15.24
CA ILE A 59 8.98 -12.27 16.19
C ILE A 59 8.69 -10.80 16.46
N SER A 60 7.48 -10.35 16.13
CA SER A 60 7.10 -8.94 16.30
C SER A 60 7.21 -8.54 17.77
N LEU A 61 7.53 -7.26 18.00
CA LEU A 61 7.62 -6.71 19.35
C LEU A 61 6.31 -6.95 20.12
N ASN A 62 5.19 -6.82 19.42
CA ASN A 62 3.85 -7.10 19.94
C ASN A 62 3.70 -8.55 20.40
N ALA A 63 4.30 -9.51 19.68
CA ALA A 63 4.23 -10.90 20.08
C ALA A 63 5.05 -11.21 21.34
N LYS A 64 6.21 -10.55 21.52
CA LYS A 64 7.00 -10.65 22.76
C LYS A 64 6.30 -9.99 23.94
N ILE A 65 5.73 -8.81 23.73
CA ILE A 65 4.95 -8.08 24.73
C ILE A 65 3.75 -8.92 25.17
N PHE A 66 3.04 -9.52 24.22
CA PHE A 66 1.92 -10.41 24.53
C PHE A 66 2.35 -11.61 25.37
N ALA A 67 3.41 -12.31 24.99
CA ALA A 67 3.93 -13.44 25.77
C ALA A 67 4.29 -13.02 27.21
N PHE A 68 4.91 -11.84 27.39
CA PHE A 68 5.21 -11.30 28.71
C PHE A 68 3.95 -10.99 29.52
N ILE A 69 2.95 -10.33 28.92
CA ILE A 69 1.67 -10.03 29.58
C ILE A 69 0.97 -11.33 29.98
N THR A 70 0.94 -12.35 29.12
CA THR A 70 0.33 -13.64 29.46
C THR A 70 1.02 -14.31 30.65
N LEU A 71 2.35 -14.29 30.70
CA LEU A 71 3.10 -14.84 31.84
C LEU A 71 2.81 -14.06 33.14
N MET A 72 2.70 -12.73 33.04
CA MET A 72 2.37 -11.88 34.20
C MET A 72 0.96 -12.16 34.74
N VAL A 73 -0.04 -12.30 33.85
CA VAL A 73 -1.42 -12.63 34.24
C VAL A 73 -1.51 -14.03 34.86
N ILE A 74 -0.83 -15.02 34.28
CA ILE A 74 -0.80 -16.40 34.82
C ILE A 74 -0.18 -16.40 36.22
N SER A 75 0.95 -15.71 36.40
CA SER A 75 1.61 -15.58 37.72
C SER A 75 0.68 -14.94 38.75
N PHE A 76 -0.01 -13.88 38.38
CA PHE A 76 -0.98 -13.20 39.24
C PHE A 76 -2.16 -14.11 39.64
N MET A 77 -2.67 -14.92 38.71
CA MET A 77 -3.74 -15.89 38.99
C MET A 77 -3.30 -16.96 40.00
N ILE A 78 -2.05 -17.42 39.94
CA ILE A 78 -1.51 -18.41 40.88
C ILE A 78 -1.45 -17.82 42.30
N VAL A 79 -1.00 -16.57 42.44
CA VAL A 79 -0.90 -15.91 43.76
C VAL A 79 -2.28 -15.66 44.36
N ILE A 80 -3.27 -15.22 43.57
CA ILE A 80 -4.65 -15.05 44.05
C ILE A 80 -5.23 -16.39 44.50
N GLY A 81 -5.06 -17.44 43.70
CA GLY A 81 -5.56 -18.78 44.04
C GLY A 81 -4.97 -19.38 45.32
N ALA A 82 -3.76 -18.95 45.71
CA ALA A 82 -3.14 -19.36 46.97
C ALA A 82 -3.69 -18.61 48.20
N MET A 83 -4.32 -17.45 48.01
CA MET A 83 -4.71 -16.54 49.10
C MET A 83 -6.22 -16.54 49.40
N THR A 84 -7.07 -17.07 48.51
CA THR A 84 -8.54 -16.99 48.64
C THR A 84 -9.19 -18.36 48.83
N ASP A 85 -10.16 -18.47 49.73
CA ASP A 85 -11.06 -19.63 49.82
C ASP A 85 -11.88 -19.81 48.54
N ILE A 86 -12.15 -21.07 48.14
CA ILE A 86 -12.72 -21.50 46.85
C ILE A 86 -14.02 -20.75 46.44
N VAL A 87 -14.78 -20.23 47.40
CA VAL A 87 -16.07 -19.56 47.18
C VAL A 87 -15.94 -18.20 46.48
N PHE A 88 -14.83 -17.48 46.63
CA PHE A 88 -14.61 -16.17 45.98
C PHE A 88 -14.31 -16.26 44.48
N ILE A 89 -13.89 -17.43 43.98
CA ILE A 89 -13.47 -17.62 42.58
C ILE A 89 -14.67 -17.54 41.62
N GLN A 90 -15.87 -17.84 42.11
CA GLN A 90 -17.06 -18.01 41.27
C GLN A 90 -17.62 -16.68 40.71
N GLU A 91 -17.41 -15.55 41.40
CA GLU A 91 -17.94 -14.24 40.99
C GLU A 91 -17.01 -13.47 40.01
N TYR A 92 -15.75 -13.87 39.89
CA TYR A 92 -14.74 -13.12 39.10
C TYR A 92 -14.31 -13.84 37.82
N TRP A 93 -14.75 -15.07 37.60
CA TRP A 93 -14.32 -15.89 36.46
C TRP A 93 -14.66 -15.27 35.10
N PHE A 94 -15.82 -14.60 34.99
CA PHE A 94 -16.23 -13.90 33.76
C PHE A 94 -15.37 -12.67 33.45
N LEU A 95 -14.97 -11.91 34.47
CA LEU A 95 -14.10 -10.73 34.28
C LEU A 95 -12.69 -11.15 33.86
N ILE A 96 -12.16 -12.22 34.45
CA ILE A 96 -10.86 -12.80 34.07
C ILE A 96 -10.90 -13.34 32.64
N ALA A 97 -11.99 -14.00 32.25
CA ALA A 97 -12.20 -14.46 30.88
C ALA A 97 -12.19 -13.29 29.88
N LEU A 98 -12.89 -12.19 30.17
CA LEU A 98 -12.88 -11.01 29.28
C LEU A 98 -11.49 -10.37 29.14
N ILE A 99 -10.75 -10.26 30.24
CA ILE A 99 -9.40 -9.67 30.26
C ILE A 99 -8.38 -10.54 29.51
N THR A 100 -8.58 -11.85 29.42
CA THR A 100 -7.66 -12.76 28.71
C THR A 100 -8.06 -13.00 27.25
N ILE A 101 -9.36 -13.13 26.97
CA ILE A 101 -9.86 -13.44 25.63
C ILE A 101 -9.65 -12.26 24.68
N VAL A 102 -9.92 -11.01 25.10
CA VAL A 102 -9.82 -9.83 24.21
C VAL A 102 -8.37 -9.59 23.74
N PRO A 103 -7.35 -9.58 24.61
CA PRO A 103 -5.96 -9.49 24.18
C PRO A 103 -5.51 -10.69 23.35
N PHE A 104 -6.01 -11.89 23.64
CA PHE A 104 -5.69 -13.08 22.86
C PHE A 104 -6.20 -12.98 21.43
N LEU A 105 -7.44 -12.50 21.22
CA LEU A 105 -7.97 -12.25 19.89
C LEU A 105 -7.17 -11.18 19.12
N MET A 106 -6.77 -10.09 19.78
CA MET A 106 -5.88 -9.09 19.19
C MET A 106 -4.51 -9.66 18.82
N PHE A 107 -3.94 -10.52 19.67
CA PHE A 107 -2.68 -11.20 19.40
C PHE A 107 -2.78 -12.16 18.24
N VAL A 108 -3.84 -12.99 18.16
CA VAL A 108 -4.07 -13.90 17.03
C VAL A 108 -4.16 -13.11 15.72
N SER A 109 -4.86 -11.96 15.72
CA SER A 109 -4.96 -11.11 14.53
C SER A 109 -3.60 -10.52 14.10
N SER A 110 -2.81 -10.05 15.08
CA SER A 110 -1.47 -9.50 14.83
C SER A 110 -0.49 -10.57 14.35
N TYR A 111 -0.52 -11.74 15.00
CA TYR A 111 0.30 -12.89 14.64
C TYR A 111 0.00 -13.38 13.23
N LYS A 112 -1.28 -13.47 12.85
CA LYS A 112 -1.69 -13.85 11.49
C LYS A 112 -1.13 -12.88 10.45
N SER A 113 -1.15 -11.58 10.73
CA SER A 113 -0.58 -10.56 9.85
C SER A 113 0.94 -10.73 9.68
N ASP A 114 1.67 -10.95 10.77
CA ASP A 114 3.12 -11.14 10.73
C ASP A 114 3.53 -12.40 9.96
N VAL A 115 2.79 -13.49 10.15
CA VAL A 115 3.02 -14.76 9.44
C VAL A 115 2.77 -14.59 7.94
N SER A 116 1.69 -13.90 7.54
CA SER A 116 1.42 -13.63 6.13
C SER A 116 2.58 -12.88 5.48
N LYS A 117 3.08 -11.82 6.12
CA LYS A 117 4.18 -11.02 5.61
C LYS A 117 5.47 -11.82 5.47
N TYR A 118 5.77 -12.72 6.41
CA TYR A 118 6.91 -13.62 6.32
C TYR A 118 6.79 -14.61 5.17
N ASN A 119 5.59 -15.17 4.95
CA ASN A 119 5.35 -16.10 3.85
C ASN A 119 5.49 -15.40 2.48
N ASP A 120 5.04 -14.15 2.36
CA ASP A 120 5.17 -13.37 1.12
C ASP A 120 6.64 -13.09 0.78
N THR A 121 7.46 -12.70 1.77
CA THR A 121 8.90 -12.48 1.55
C THR A 121 9.65 -13.77 1.29
N LEU A 122 9.20 -14.88 1.89
CA LEU A 122 9.77 -16.20 1.65
C LEU A 122 9.47 -16.69 0.22
N ASP A 123 8.25 -16.49 -0.27
CA ASP A 123 7.86 -16.80 -1.66
C ASP A 123 8.73 -16.01 -2.65
N GLU A 124 8.91 -14.70 -2.41
CA GLU A 124 9.76 -13.85 -3.23
C GLU A 124 11.23 -14.28 -3.23
N TYR A 125 11.78 -14.62 -2.06
CA TYR A 125 13.14 -15.13 -1.93
C TYR A 125 13.32 -16.49 -2.63
N ASN A 126 12.38 -17.42 -2.46
CA ASN A 126 12.42 -18.73 -3.10
C ASN A 126 12.34 -18.63 -4.62
N PHE A 127 11.51 -17.72 -5.15
CA PHE A 127 11.42 -17.46 -6.58
C PHE A 127 12.73 -16.91 -7.15
N TYR A 128 13.38 -15.97 -6.45
CA TYR A 128 14.71 -15.47 -6.84
C TYR A 128 15.76 -16.59 -6.89
N GLN A 129 15.76 -17.50 -5.92
CA GLN A 129 16.68 -18.65 -5.88
C GLN A 129 16.42 -19.64 -7.03
N TYR A 130 15.16 -19.81 -7.44
CA TYR A 130 14.79 -20.67 -8.56
C TYR A 130 15.13 -20.06 -9.93
N ASN A 131 14.75 -18.80 -10.17
CA ASN A 131 14.95 -18.11 -11.44
C ASN A 131 15.31 -16.62 -11.24
N ALA A 132 16.60 -16.36 -11.04
CA ALA A 132 17.10 -15.00 -10.77
C ALA A 132 16.89 -14.03 -11.95
N GLU A 133 16.99 -14.49 -13.20
CA GLU A 133 16.79 -13.64 -14.38
C GLU A 133 15.32 -13.23 -14.54
N LEU A 134 14.40 -14.18 -14.36
CA LEU A 134 12.97 -13.93 -14.43
C LEU A 134 12.50 -12.99 -13.30
N TYR A 135 13.04 -13.16 -12.08
CA TYR A 135 12.81 -12.23 -10.98
C TYR A 135 13.23 -10.79 -11.34
N LYS A 136 14.43 -10.62 -11.90
CA LYS A 136 14.94 -9.30 -12.27
C LYS A 136 14.08 -8.64 -13.35
N ILE A 137 13.66 -9.35 -14.40
CA ILE A 137 12.82 -8.73 -15.44
C ILE A 137 11.43 -8.34 -14.93
N ILE A 138 10.84 -9.15 -14.04
CA ILE A 138 9.54 -8.85 -13.42
C ILE A 138 9.64 -7.56 -12.60
N LYS A 139 10.65 -7.45 -11.74
CA LYS A 139 10.90 -6.24 -10.94
C LYS A 139 11.30 -5.04 -11.81
N ALA A 140 11.97 -5.28 -12.93
CA ALA A 140 12.30 -4.22 -13.88
C ALA A 140 11.06 -3.64 -14.53
N ASP A 141 10.15 -4.50 -14.98
CA ASP A 141 8.89 -4.10 -15.59
C ASP A 141 7.99 -3.35 -14.60
N GLU A 142 7.90 -3.82 -13.36
CA GLU A 142 7.17 -3.15 -12.28
C GLU A 142 7.71 -1.74 -12.02
N ASN A 143 9.03 -1.61 -11.86
CA ASN A 143 9.70 -0.32 -11.72
C ASN A 143 9.46 0.59 -12.94
N HIS A 144 9.51 0.04 -14.15
CA HIS A 144 9.27 0.79 -15.38
C HIS A 144 7.83 1.33 -15.43
N LYS A 145 6.83 0.48 -15.13
CA LYS A 145 5.41 0.87 -15.05
C LYS A 145 5.16 1.93 -13.99
N ASN A 146 5.72 1.77 -12.79
CA ASN A 146 5.57 2.75 -11.69
C ASN A 146 6.16 4.11 -12.08
N ASN A 147 7.34 4.13 -12.71
CA ASN A 147 7.96 5.36 -13.23
C ASN A 147 7.12 6.02 -14.34
N MET A 148 6.47 5.23 -15.20
CA MET A 148 5.58 5.77 -16.24
C MET A 148 4.29 6.37 -15.66
N GLN A 149 3.75 5.81 -14.59
CA GLN A 149 2.57 6.35 -13.90
C GLN A 149 2.87 7.69 -13.21
N LEU A 150 4.07 7.87 -12.64
CA LEU A 150 4.52 9.14 -12.05
C LEU A 150 4.65 10.28 -13.09
N ARG A 151 4.81 9.95 -14.38
CA ARG A 151 4.89 10.94 -15.47
C ARG A 151 3.55 11.38 -16.03
N LYS A 152 2.43 10.72 -15.66
CA LYS A 152 1.10 11.23 -16.01
C LYS A 152 0.84 12.46 -15.15
N PRO A 153 0.59 13.65 -15.73
CA PRO A 153 0.27 14.82 -14.93
C PRO A 153 -0.98 14.50 -14.10
N SER A 154 -0.85 14.60 -12.77
CA SER A 154 -1.89 14.23 -11.80
C SER A 154 -3.15 15.10 -11.90
N LYS A 155 -3.12 16.13 -12.75
CA LYS A 155 -4.23 17.02 -13.06
C LYS A 155 -4.23 17.30 -14.57
N PRO A 156 -5.41 17.34 -15.22
CA PRO A 156 -5.49 17.83 -16.60
C PRO A 156 -4.86 19.22 -16.64
N ILE A 157 -3.91 19.41 -17.56
CA ILE A 157 -3.25 20.71 -17.76
C ILE A 157 -4.30 21.63 -18.37
N VAL A 158 -4.85 22.53 -17.57
CA VAL A 158 -5.77 23.55 -18.06
C VAL A 158 -4.95 24.62 -18.75
N THR A 159 -5.20 24.79 -20.04
CA THR A 159 -4.52 25.80 -20.87
C THR A 159 -5.44 27.00 -21.05
N CYS A 160 -4.90 28.21 -20.91
CA CYS A 160 -5.64 29.44 -21.15
C CYS A 160 -6.05 29.55 -22.64
N PRO A 161 -7.34 29.74 -22.98
CA PRO A 161 -7.78 29.84 -24.37
C PRO A 161 -7.29 31.12 -25.07
N TYR A 162 -6.94 32.16 -24.30
CA TYR A 162 -6.55 33.46 -24.85
C TYR A 162 -5.06 33.58 -25.15
N CYS A 163 -4.19 32.99 -24.31
CA CYS A 163 -2.73 33.13 -24.46
C CYS A 163 -1.97 31.81 -24.50
N LYS A 164 -2.68 30.67 -24.44
CA LYS A 164 -2.11 29.32 -24.45
C LYS A 164 -1.14 29.01 -23.31
N SER A 165 -1.08 29.87 -22.27
CA SER A 165 -0.27 29.63 -21.09
C SER A 165 -0.89 28.52 -20.22
N THR A 166 -0.02 27.71 -19.63
CA THR A 166 -0.36 26.70 -18.60
C THR A 166 -0.28 27.25 -17.18
N ASP A 167 0.13 28.51 -17.01
CA ASP A 167 0.16 29.21 -15.72
C ASP A 167 -1.23 29.78 -15.39
N VAL A 168 -2.09 28.87 -14.92
CA VAL A 168 -3.46 29.16 -14.51
C VAL A 168 -3.69 28.72 -13.06
N LYS A 169 -4.37 29.57 -12.29
CA LYS A 169 -4.77 29.27 -10.91
C LYS A 169 -6.27 29.09 -10.82
N ARG A 170 -6.73 28.15 -9.98
CA ARG A 170 -8.16 27.97 -9.71
C ARG A 170 -8.68 29.15 -8.91
N ILE A 171 -9.80 29.73 -9.33
CA ILE A 171 -10.51 30.74 -8.56
C ILE A 171 -11.16 30.03 -7.38
N THR A 172 -10.57 30.16 -6.18
CA THR A 172 -11.12 29.60 -4.95
C THR A 172 -12.38 30.37 -4.54
N THR A 173 -13.30 29.68 -3.84
CA THR A 173 -14.59 30.24 -3.42
C THR A 173 -14.43 31.51 -2.55
N ALA A 174 -13.32 31.65 -1.82
CA ALA A 174 -12.98 32.86 -1.05
C ALA A 174 -12.77 34.10 -1.95
N GLY A 175 -12.32 33.93 -3.20
CA GLY A 175 -12.22 35.02 -4.19
C GLY A 175 -13.56 35.41 -4.82
N ARG A 176 -14.67 34.74 -4.46
CA ARG A 176 -16.04 35.08 -4.91
C ARG A 176 -16.84 35.89 -3.89
N VAL A 177 -16.38 36.04 -2.63
CA VAL A 177 -17.20 36.58 -1.52
C VAL A 177 -16.81 37.99 -1.08
N THR A 178 -15.85 38.66 -1.74
CA THR A 178 -15.70 40.12 -1.55
C THR A 178 -16.76 40.85 -2.38
N GLY A 179 -17.98 40.99 -1.84
CA GLY A 179 -18.98 41.93 -2.37
C GLY A 179 -20.41 41.44 -2.58
N VAL A 180 -20.85 40.29 -2.04
CA VAL A 180 -22.21 39.75 -2.31
C VAL A 180 -23.24 40.03 -1.20
N ILE A 181 -22.94 40.89 -0.22
CA ILE A 181 -23.93 41.23 0.84
C ILE A 181 -24.56 42.62 0.64
N MET A 182 -24.16 43.45 -0.35
CA MET A 182 -24.73 44.80 -0.43
C MET A 182 -24.90 45.34 -1.86
N LEU A 183 -25.96 44.90 -2.54
CA LEU A 183 -26.57 45.44 -3.78
C LEU A 183 -26.31 44.61 -5.05
N GLY A 184 -27.39 44.37 -5.78
CA GLY A 184 -27.46 43.43 -6.89
C GLY A 184 -26.71 43.83 -8.16
N LEU A 185 -26.51 42.80 -8.98
CA LEU A 185 -26.12 42.82 -10.39
C LEU A 185 -24.64 43.17 -10.71
N ALA A 186 -24.05 42.28 -11.51
CA ALA A 186 -22.76 42.37 -12.21
C ALA A 186 -21.47 42.12 -11.40
N SER A 187 -21.25 40.88 -10.92
CA SER A 187 -19.88 40.36 -10.74
C SER A 187 -19.42 39.67 -12.02
N SER A 188 -18.36 40.17 -12.66
CA SER A 188 -17.74 39.67 -13.91
C SER A 188 -17.12 38.26 -13.83
N ASN A 189 -17.40 37.55 -12.73
CA ASN A 189 -16.77 36.29 -12.32
C ASN A 189 -17.76 35.10 -12.27
N ILE A 190 -19.04 35.29 -12.63
CA ILE A 190 -20.03 34.20 -12.64
C ILE A 190 -19.62 33.13 -13.68
N GLY A 191 -19.64 31.86 -13.27
CA GLY A 191 -19.32 30.70 -14.12
C GLY A 191 -17.83 30.39 -14.36
N LYS A 192 -16.93 31.34 -14.12
CA LYS A 192 -15.49 31.18 -14.39
C LYS A 192 -14.79 30.39 -13.28
N GLN A 193 -13.92 29.45 -13.66
CA GLN A 193 -13.24 28.53 -12.75
C GLN A 193 -11.74 28.81 -12.61
N TRP A 194 -11.13 29.43 -13.62
CA TRP A 194 -9.69 29.60 -13.75
C TRP A 194 -9.31 31.06 -13.99
N TYR A 195 -8.16 31.46 -13.46
CA TYR A 195 -7.52 32.75 -13.69
C TYR A 195 -6.13 32.50 -14.29
N CYS A 196 -5.85 33.05 -15.46
CA CYS A 196 -4.52 32.97 -16.07
C CYS A 196 -3.62 34.06 -15.47
N ASN A 197 -2.45 33.68 -14.94
CA ASN A 197 -1.49 34.65 -14.41
C ASN A 197 -0.77 35.44 -15.52
N ASN A 198 -0.60 34.84 -16.71
CA ASN A 198 0.11 35.46 -17.82
C ASN A 198 -0.70 36.59 -18.50
N CYS A 199 -1.93 36.30 -18.94
CA CYS A 199 -2.80 37.30 -19.60
C CYS A 199 -3.85 37.93 -18.68
N LYS A 200 -3.86 37.57 -17.39
CA LYS A 200 -4.80 38.07 -16.37
C LYS A 200 -6.29 37.85 -16.69
N SER A 201 -6.60 36.99 -17.65
CA SER A 201 -7.97 36.64 -18.03
C SER A 201 -8.57 35.61 -17.08
N LYS A 202 -9.90 35.64 -16.93
CA LYS A 202 -10.69 34.67 -16.18
C LYS A 202 -11.59 33.90 -17.15
N PHE A 203 -11.62 32.57 -17.04
CA PHE A 203 -12.44 31.68 -17.88
C PHE A 203 -12.96 30.47 -17.10
#